data_AF-A0A1G0WVW7-F1
#
_entry.id   AF-A0A1G0WVW7-F1
#
_cell.length_a   1.000
_cell.length_b   1.000
_cell.length_c   1.000
_cell.angle_alpha   90.00
_cell.angle_beta   90.00
_cell.angle_gamma   90.00
#
_symmetry.space_group_name_H-M   'P 1'
#
loop_
_entity.id
_entity.type
_entity.pdbx_description
1 polymer ?
#
loop_
_entity_poly.entity_id
_entity_poly.type
_entity_poly.pdbx_seq_one_letter_code
_entity_poly.pdbx_strand_id
1 'polypeptide(L)' 'MRTIIDIDPKQLTLLDDFSKKQHTSRASIIRKAISVFIKEHIQVGEKEAFGLWRKDKVDALALQRKMRDEWNDE' A
#
# COMPACT_ATOMS: atom_id res chain seq x y z
N MET A 1 5.36 1.80 5.89
CA MET A 1 5.28 1.35 7.30
C MET A 1 6.19 0.14 7.48
N ARG A 2 6.84 0.00 8.65
CA ARG A 2 7.73 -1.14 8.98
C ARG A 2 7.04 -2.01 10.04
N THR A 3 7.05 -3.31 9.83
CA THR A 3 6.51 -4.31 10.77
C THR A 3 7.57 -5.38 11.00
N ILE A 4 7.65 -5.89 12.23
CA ILE A 4 8.49 -7.04 12.59
C ILE A 4 7.56 -8.24 12.71
N ILE A 5 7.91 -9.35 12.08
CA ILE A 5 7.14 -10.59 12.08
C ILE A 5 8.08 -11.74 12.38
N ASP A 6 7.58 -12.74 13.11
CA ASP A 6 8.26 -14.00 13.30
C ASP A 6 7.88 -14.97 12.18
N ILE A 7 8.87 -15.64 11.62
CA ILE A 7 8.70 -16.65 10.56
C ILE A 7 9.59 -17.85 10.85
N ASP A 8 9.20 -19.03 10.37
CA ASP A 8 9.99 -20.24 10.52
C ASP A 8 11.36 -20.04 9.82
N PRO A 9 12.50 -20.38 10.47
CA PRO A 9 13.83 -20.32 9.85
C PRO A 9 13.91 -21.01 8.48
N LYS A 10 13.16 -22.09 8.26
CA LYS A 10 13.07 -22.80 6.97
C LYS A 10 12.36 -21.97 5.91
N GLN A 11 11.37 -21.15 6.29
CA GLN A 11 10.72 -20.24 5.35
C GLN A 11 11.66 -19.08 4.97
N LEU A 12 12.47 -18.61 5.91
CA LEU A 12 13.48 -17.58 5.64
C LEU A 12 14.51 -18.05 4.61
N THR A 13 15.04 -19.26 4.74
CA THR A 13 16.00 -19.81 3.77
C THR A 13 15.39 -19.97 2.38
N LEU A 14 14.14 -20.46 2.29
CA LEU A 14 13.41 -20.55 1.03
C LEU A 14 13.20 -19.18 0.37
N LEU A 15 12.88 -18.14 1.16
CA LEU A 15 12.73 -16.77 0.67
C LEU A 15 14.06 -16.18 0.17
N ASP A 16 15.18 -16.49 0.84
CA ASP A 16 16.51 -16.08 0.38
C ASP A 16 16.89 -16.72 -0.96
N ASP A 17 16.64 -18.01 -1.11
CA ASP A 17 16.91 -18.71 -2.37
C ASP A 17 16.02 -18.22 -3.50
N PHE A 18 14.75 -17.95 -3.21
CA PHE A 18 13.82 -17.38 -4.18
C PHE A 18 14.20 -15.94 -4.58
N SER A 19 14.66 -15.14 -3.62
CA SER A 19 15.19 -13.79 -3.84
C SER A 19 16.37 -13.78 -4.80
N LYS A 20 17.31 -14.73 -4.64
CA LYS A 20 18.46 -14.90 -5.55
C LYS A 20 18.02 -15.30 -6.95
N LYS A 21 17.13 -16.30 -7.07
CA LYS A 21 16.63 -16.80 -8.37
C LYS A 21 15.90 -15.71 -9.17
N GLN A 22 15.12 -14.87 -8.48
CA GLN A 22 14.32 -13.82 -9.11
C GLN A 22 15.05 -12.48 -9.25
N HIS A 23 16.33 -12.40 -8.83
CA HIS A 23 17.11 -11.16 -8.82
C HIS A 23 16.36 -9.97 -8.19
N THR A 24 15.62 -10.22 -7.11
CA THR A 24 14.82 -9.20 -6.42
C THR A 24 15.00 -9.32 -4.92
N SER A 25 14.69 -8.26 -4.16
CA SER A 25 14.84 -8.31 -2.71
C SER A 25 13.76 -9.18 -2.05
N ARG A 26 14.11 -9.84 -0.94
CA ARG A 26 13.14 -10.51 -0.06
C ARG A 26 11.91 -9.66 0.24
N ALA A 27 12.11 -8.39 0.58
CA ALA A 27 11.01 -7.46 0.89
C ALA A 27 10.07 -7.23 -0.30
N SER A 28 10.58 -7.28 -1.54
CA SER A 28 9.75 -7.24 -2.75
C SER A 28 8.86 -8.47 -2.86
N ILE A 29 9.43 -9.65 -2.65
CA ILE A 29 8.71 -10.94 -2.67
C ILE A 29 7.61 -10.96 -1.61
N ILE A 30 7.93 -10.58 -0.37
CA ILE A 30 6.97 -10.56 0.74
C ILE A 30 5.82 -9.60 0.43
N ARG A 31 6.12 -8.40 -0.07
CA ARG A 31 5.05 -7.46 -0.48
C ARG A 31 4.16 -8.04 -1.56
N LYS A 32 4.73 -8.69 -2.58
CA LYS A 32 3.95 -9.35 -3.64
C LYS A 32 3.07 -10.47 -3.08
N ALA A 33 3.61 -11.30 -2.18
CA ALA A 33 2.86 -12.37 -1.55
C ALA A 33 1.68 -11.83 -0.72
N ILE A 34 1.90 -10.76 0.04
CA ILE A 34 0.83 -10.07 0.79
C ILE A 34 -0.24 -9.51 -0.16
N SER A 35 0.15 -8.84 -1.26
CA SER A 35 -0.81 -8.32 -2.25
C SER A 35 -1.66 -9.43 -2.86
N VAL A 36 -1.06 -10.56 -3.22
CA VAL A 36 -1.77 -11.72 -3.78
C VAL A 36 -2.72 -12.31 -2.75
N PHE A 37 -2.25 -12.53 -1.52
CA PHE A 37 -3.06 -13.07 -0.43
C PHE A 37 -4.29 -12.20 -0.16
N ILE A 38 -4.10 -10.87 -0.06
CA ILE A 38 -5.19 -9.91 0.13
C ILE A 38 -6.17 -9.99 -1.04
N LYS A 39 -5.69 -9.99 -2.29
CA LYS A 39 -6.56 -10.04 -3.47
C LYS A 39 -7.42 -11.31 -3.52
N GLU A 40 -6.86 -12.44 -3.09
CA GLU A 40 -7.55 -13.73 -3.10
C GLU A 40 -8.57 -13.87 -1.96
N HIS A 41 -8.31 -13.28 -0.80
CA HIS A 41 -9.09 -13.53 0.42
C HIS A 41 -9.95 -12.35 0.87
N ILE A 42 -9.60 -11.15 0.44
CA ILE A 42 -10.34 -9.94 0.75
C ILE A 42 -10.95 -9.51 -0.57
N GLN A 43 -12.25 -9.80 -0.77
CA GLN A 43 -13.05 -9.02 -1.70
C GLN A 43 -13.12 -7.60 -1.15
N VAL A 44 -12.05 -6.82 -1.33
CA VAL A 44 -12.11 -5.37 -1.17
C VAL A 44 -13.10 -4.96 -2.24
N GLY A 45 -14.32 -4.65 -1.85
CA GLY A 45 -15.34 -4.16 -2.75
C GLY A 45 -14.75 -2.94 -3.47
N GLU A 46 -14.24 -3.13 -4.68
CA GLU A 46 -13.78 -2.06 -5.57
C GLU A 46 -14.88 -1.00 -5.80
N LYS A 47 -16.12 -1.31 -5.41
CA LYS A 47 -17.27 -0.40 -5.38
C LYS A 47 -17.19 0.72 -4.36
N GLU A 48 -16.43 0.61 -3.26
CA GLU A 48 -16.42 1.64 -2.21
C GLU A 48 -15.25 2.63 -2.31
N ALA A 49 -14.07 2.19 -2.77
CA ALA A 49 -12.86 3.03 -2.75
C ALA A 49 -12.95 4.29 -3.64
N PHE A 50 -13.62 4.22 -4.79
CA PHE A 50 -13.87 5.40 -5.65
C PHE A 50 -15.24 6.06 -5.40
N GLY A 51 -16.16 5.38 -4.72
CA GLY A 51 -17.51 5.89 -4.43
C GLY A 51 -17.58 6.76 -3.17
N LEU A 52 -16.68 6.56 -2.21
CA LEU A 52 -16.64 7.30 -0.94
C LEU A 52 -16.26 8.77 -1.13
N TRP A 53 -15.38 9.09 -2.07
CA TRP A 53 -14.99 10.48 -2.37
C TRP A 53 -16.11 11.28 -3.05
N ARG A 54 -17.17 10.62 -3.54
CA ARG A 54 -18.33 11.29 -4.14
C ARG A 54 -19.27 11.88 -3.09
N LYS A 55 -19.21 11.41 -1.84
CA LYS A 55 -20.12 11.84 -0.77
C LYS A 55 -19.79 13.24 -0.27
N ASP A 56 -18.51 13.57 -0.21
CA ASP A 56 -18.05 14.91 0.13
C ASP A 56 -17.75 15.69 -1.17
N LYS A 57 -18.73 16.44 -1.65
CA LYS A 57 -18.54 17.44 -2.73
C LYS A 57 -17.69 18.60 -2.22
N VAL A 58 -16.43 18.35 -1.88
CA VAL A 58 -15.46 19.41 -1.66
C VAL A 58 -14.92 19.80 -3.02
N ASP A 59 -15.13 21.06 -3.41
CA ASP A 59 -14.52 21.61 -4.62
C ASP A 59 -13.00 21.53 -4.46
N ALA A 60 -12.37 20.69 -5.29
CA ALA A 60 -10.94 20.44 -5.27
C ALA A 60 -10.13 21.74 -5.47
N LEU A 61 -10.66 22.69 -6.23
CA LEU A 61 -10.01 23.97 -6.48
C LEU A 61 -10.06 24.88 -5.24
N ALA A 62 -11.19 24.85 -4.52
CA ALA A 62 -11.34 25.60 -3.26
C ALA A 62 -10.46 25.02 -2.15
N LEU A 63 -10.36 23.69 -2.06
CA LEU A 63 -9.48 23.00 -1.11
C LEU A 63 -8.01 23.31 -1.39
N GLN A 64 -7.59 23.23 -2.65
CA GLN A 64 -6.22 23.55 -3.05
C GLN A 64 -5.87 25.02 -2.75
N ARG A 65 -6.78 25.97 -3.00
CA ARG A 65 -6.56 27.38 -2.67
C ARG A 65 -6.40 27.59 -1.17
N LYS A 66 -7.29 27.00 -0.37
CA LYS A 66 -7.22 27.07 1.10
C LYS A 66 -5.89 26.56 1.66
N MET A 67 -5.41 25.41 1.16
CA MET A 67 -4.11 24.86 1.57
C MET A 67 -2.91 25.72 1.13
N ARG A 68 -3.04 26.45 0.02
CA ARG A 68 -1.97 27.32 -0.49
C ARG A 68 -1.94 28.67 0.20
N ASP A 69 -3.09 29.17 0.63
CA ASP A 69 -3.20 30.41 1.40
C ASP A 69 -2.51 30.29 2.77
N GLU A 70 -2.36 29.07 3.31
CA GLU A 70 -1.61 28.80 4.55
C GLU A 70 -0.09 29.03 4.43
N TRP A 71 0.44 29.19 3.20
CA TRP A 71 1.87 29.45 2.94
C TRP A 71 2.14 30.87 2.43
N ASN A 72 1.12 31.71 2.29
CA ASN A 72 1.32 33.13 2.08
C ASN A 72 1.57 33.78 3.45
N ASP A 73 2.80 33.67 3.92
CA ASP A 73 3.37 34.55 4.95
C ASP A 73 3.67 35.91 4.27
N GLU A 74 2.76 36.88 4.44
CA GLU A 74 3.12 38.30 4.50
C GLU A 74 3.33 38.71 5.96
#